data_AF-A0A6T9YAG6-F1
#
_entry.id   AF-A0A6T9YAG6-F1
#
_cell.length_a   1.000
_cell.length_b   1.000
_cell.length_c   1.000
_cell.angle_alpha   90.00
_cell.angle_beta   90.00
_cell.angle_gamma   90.00
#
_symmetry.space_group_name_H-M   'P 1'
#
loop_
_entity.id
_entity.type
_entity.pdbx_description
1 polymer ?
#
loop_
_entity_poly.entity_id
_entity_poly.type
_entity_poly.pdbx_seq_one_letter_code
_entity_poly.pdbx_strand_id
1 'polypeptide(L)'
;MVFTSNFEFLKAHGVWFYNLAASAERNFTSDPNTTLIKMRQLGEATAQNIEARERLEKLSQTVLTKAFKGEFINISDELESSIADQVNKMEAV
;
A
#
# COMPACT_ATOMS: atom_id res chain seq x y z
N MET A 1 33.61 12.82 12.47
CA MET A 1 33.52 11.85 11.36
C MET A 1 32.06 11.78 10.95
N VAL A 2 31.73 12.09 9.70
CA VAL A 2 30.34 12.05 9.20
C VAL A 2 29.94 10.58 9.07
N PHE A 3 28.86 10.17 9.74
CA PHE A 3 28.33 8.82 9.59
C PHE A 3 27.61 8.72 8.24
N THR A 4 28.20 7.95 7.33
CA THR A 4 27.55 7.57 6.07
C THR A 4 26.88 6.22 6.29
N SER A 5 25.56 6.16 6.09
CA SER A 5 24.79 4.93 6.24
C SER A 5 25.01 4.01 5.03
N ASN A 6 25.07 2.69 5.25
CA ASN A 6 25.07 1.70 4.17
C ASN A 6 23.80 1.76 3.29
N PHE A 7 22.75 2.42 3.78
CA PHE A 7 21.46 2.57 3.11
C PHE A 7 21.26 3.92 2.42
N GLU A 8 22.33 4.68 2.19
CA GLU A 8 22.26 6.01 1.57
C GLU A 8 21.51 6.02 0.21
N PHE A 9 21.60 4.92 -0.55
CA PHE A 9 20.89 4.74 -1.83
C PHE A 9 19.35 4.81 -1.68
N LEU A 10 18.80 4.50 -0.50
CA LEU A 10 17.35 4.55 -0.26
C LEU A 10 16.79 5.98 -0.31
N LYS A 11 17.63 7.02 -0.20
CA LYS A 11 17.17 8.41 -0.34
C LYS A 11 16.49 8.67 -1.68
N ALA A 12 16.92 8.00 -2.75
CA ALA A 12 16.30 8.10 -4.07
C ALA A 12 14.92 7.40 -4.16
N HIS A 13 14.67 6.40 -3.30
CA HIS A 13 13.44 5.62 -3.28
C HIS A 13 12.42 6.14 -2.26
N GLY A 14 12.87 6.92 -1.29
CA GLY A 14 12.03 7.62 -0.32
C GLY A 14 12.75 7.90 0.98
N VAL A 15 12.60 9.13 1.47
CA VAL A 15 13.23 9.60 2.72
C VAL A 15 12.83 8.72 3.92
N TRP A 16 11.61 8.18 3.93
CA TRP A 16 11.12 7.29 4.99
C TRP A 16 11.87 5.94 5.02
N PHE A 17 12.11 5.32 3.86
CA PHE A 17 12.89 4.10 3.75
C PHE A 17 14.31 4.29 4.27
N TYR A 18 14.93 5.40 3.88
CA TYR A 18 16.25 5.77 4.39
C TYR A 18 16.25 5.92 5.91
N ASN A 19 15.28 6.63 6.49
CA ASN A 19 15.25 6.87 7.93
C ASN A 19 15.10 5.58 8.74
N LEU A 20 14.25 4.65 8.29
CA LEU A 20 14.08 3.34 8.92
C LEU A 20 15.38 2.53 8.86
N ALA A 21 15.99 2.42 7.68
CA ALA A 21 17.18 1.62 7.47
C ALA A 21 18.42 2.21 8.18
N ALA A 22 18.64 3.52 8.06
CA ALA A 22 19.73 4.21 8.74
C ALA A 22 19.57 4.16 10.27
N SER A 23 18.34 4.22 10.78
CA SER A 23 18.11 3.99 12.21
C SER A 23 18.39 2.55 12.62
N ALA A 24 17.96 1.57 11.83
CA ALA A 24 18.19 0.16 12.12
C ALA A 24 19.70 -0.12 12.19
N GLU A 25 20.45 0.42 11.23
CA GLU A 25 21.91 0.34 11.20
C GLU A 25 22.57 0.96 12.44
N ARG A 26 22.14 2.16 12.86
CA ARG A 26 22.69 2.80 14.07
C ARG A 26 22.43 2.03 15.35
N ASN A 27 21.30 1.33 15.43
CA ASN A 27 20.93 0.56 16.62
C ASN A 27 21.45 -0.88 16.59
N PHE A 28 22.09 -1.32 15.50
CA PHE A 28 22.43 -2.74 15.27
C PHE A 28 23.21 -3.37 16.43
N THR A 29 24.20 -2.66 16.97
CA THR A 29 25.03 -3.15 18.09
C THR A 29 24.46 -2.77 19.46
N SER A 30 23.88 -1.57 19.59
CA SER A 30 23.45 -1.03 20.89
C SER A 30 22.08 -1.53 21.35
N ASP A 31 21.16 -1.75 20.40
CA ASP A 31 19.82 -2.27 20.64
C ASP A 31 19.34 -3.14 19.45
N PRO A 32 19.70 -4.44 19.47
CA PRO A 32 19.30 -5.37 18.43
C PRO A 32 17.77 -5.51 18.27
N ASN A 33 17.00 -5.36 19.36
CA ASN A 33 15.54 -5.46 19.30
C ASN A 33 14.94 -4.31 18.49
N THR A 34 15.39 -3.09 18.77
CA THR A 34 15.01 -1.91 17.98
C THR A 34 15.42 -2.08 16.52
N THR A 35 16.58 -2.67 16.25
CA THR A 35 17.03 -2.94 14.88
C THR A 35 16.09 -3.89 14.14
N LEU A 36 15.69 -4.98 14.78
CA LEU A 36 14.73 -5.95 14.20
C LEU A 36 13.38 -5.30 13.89
N ILE A 37 12.85 -4.47 14.80
CA ILE A 37 11.59 -3.76 14.60
C ILE A 37 11.69 -2.81 13.40
N LYS A 38 12.76 -2.04 13.30
CA LYS A 38 12.94 -1.09 12.18
C LYS A 38 13.16 -1.79 10.84
N MET A 39 13.87 -2.91 10.81
CA MET A 39 14.00 -3.73 9.60
C MET A 39 12.65 -4.34 9.18
N ARG A 40 11.82 -4.77 10.13
CA ARG A 40 10.46 -5.22 9.83
C ARG A 40 9.61 -4.11 9.20
N GLN A 41 9.62 -2.93 9.82
CA GLN A 41 8.90 -1.75 9.30
C GLN A 41 9.39 -1.36 7.90
N LEU A 42 10.70 -1.45 7.65
CA LEU A 42 11.28 -1.21 6.33
C LEU A 42 10.76 -2.22 5.31
N GLY A 43 10.74 -3.51 5.65
CA GLY A 43 10.23 -4.56 4.78
C GLY A 43 8.74 -4.40 4.47
N GLU A 44 7.94 -4.06 5.47
CA GLU A 44 6.50 -3.82 5.30
C GLU A 44 6.22 -2.61 4.41
N ALA A 45 6.88 -1.48 4.65
CA ALA A 45 6.76 -0.31 3.80
C ALA A 45 7.19 -0.61 2.35
N THR A 46 8.20 -1.47 2.16
CA THR A 46 8.68 -1.86 0.83
C THR A 46 7.64 -2.70 0.10
N ALA A 47 7.05 -3.68 0.80
CA ALA A 47 5.98 -4.52 0.26
C ALA A 47 4.75 -3.67 -0.14
N GLN A 48 4.30 -2.78 0.74
CA GLN A 48 3.18 -1.88 0.46
C GLN A 48 3.46 -0.97 -0.74
N ASN A 49 4.69 -0.48 -0.88
CA ASN A 49 5.07 0.35 -2.03
C ASN A 49 5.06 -0.44 -3.35
N ILE A 50 5.48 -1.71 -3.34
CA ILE A 50 5.39 -2.59 -4.52
C ILE A 50 3.93 -2.86 -4.87
N GLU A 51 3.12 -3.24 -3.88
CA GLU A 51 1.69 -3.52 -4.06
C GLU A 51 0.95 -2.29 -4.61
N ALA A 52 1.21 -1.11 -4.05
CA ALA A 52 0.59 0.14 -4.52
C ALA A 52 0.89 0.41 -5.99
N ARG A 53 2.12 0.14 -6.44
CA ARG A 53 2.51 0.31 -7.85
C ARG A 53 1.80 -0.68 -8.76
N GLU A 54 1.76 -1.95 -8.37
CA GLU A 54 1.06 -3.00 -9.13
C GLU A 54 -0.45 -2.72 -9.19
N ARG A 55 -1.03 -2.23 -8.09
CA ARG A 55 -2.45 -1.87 -8.01
C ARG A 55 -2.80 -0.70 -8.93
N LEU A 56 -1.95 0.33 -9.00
CA LEU A 56 -2.17 1.46 -9.91
C LEU A 56 -2.17 1.03 -11.38
N GLU A 57 -1.26 0.13 -11.76
CA GLU A 57 -1.21 -0.43 -13.12
C GLU A 57 -2.48 -1.21 -13.45
N LYS A 58 -2.93 -2.09 -12.53
CA LYS A 58 -4.17 -2.84 -12.69
C LYS A 58 -5.41 -1.95 -12.77
N LEU A 59 -5.46 -0.89 -11.95
CA LEU A 59 -6.55 0.08 -11.97
C LEU A 59 -6.61 0.82 -13.31
N SER A 60 -5.47 1.27 -13.85
CA SER A 60 -5.39 1.89 -15.17
C SER A 60 -5.98 0.97 -16.25
N GLN A 61 -5.54 -0.29 -16.30
CA GLN A 61 -6.01 -1.25 -17.28
C GLN A 61 -7.51 -1.57 -17.14
N THR A 62 -7.99 -1.66 -15.90
CA THR A 62 -9.40 -1.93 -15.59
C THR A 62 -10.28 -0.75 -16.02
N VAL A 63 -9.89 0.48 -15.68
CA VAL A 63 -10.63 1.70 -16.05
C VAL A 63 -10.70 1.83 -17.56
N LEU A 64 -9.58 1.63 -18.27
CA LEU A 64 -9.58 1.68 -19.73
C LEU A 64 -10.48 0.60 -20.32
N THR A 65 -10.40 -0.63 -19.81
CA THR A 65 -11.25 -1.74 -20.31
C THR A 65 -12.73 -1.46 -20.09
N LYS A 66 -13.12 -0.96 -18.91
CA LYS A 66 -14.51 -0.58 -18.62
C LYS A 66 -14.98 0.61 -19.47
N ALA A 67 -14.12 1.60 -19.67
CA ALA A 67 -14.40 2.75 -20.52
C ALA A 67 -14.61 2.34 -21.99
N PHE A 68 -13.77 1.46 -22.53
CA PHE A 68 -13.92 0.94 -23.89
C PHE A 68 -15.15 0.05 -24.06
N LYS A 69 -15.55 -0.70 -23.02
CA LYS A 69 -16.77 -1.51 -23.04
C LYS A 69 -18.06 -0.73 -22.79
N GLY A 70 -17.98 0.57 -22.48
CA GLY A 70 -19.15 1.37 -22.10
C GLY A 70 -19.76 0.97 -20.75
N GLU A 71 -19.06 0.15 -19.96
CA GLU A 71 -19.46 -0.34 -18.63
C GLU A 71 -19.01 0.65 -17.52
N PHE A 72 -19.23 1.96 -17.73
CA PHE A 72 -19.23 2.85 -16.57
C PHE A 72 -20.43 2.47 -15.74
N ILE A 73 -20.19 1.62 -14.74
CA ILE A 73 -21.14 1.19 -13.73
C ILE A 73 -21.92 2.43 -13.29
N ASN A 74 -23.19 2.48 -13.66
CA ASN A 74 -24.08 3.51 -13.20
C ASN A 74 -24.19 3.25 -11.70
N ILE A 75 -23.61 4.13 -10.87
CA ILE A 75 -23.61 3.95 -9.41
C ILE A 75 -25.05 3.82 -8.89
N SER A 76 -26.03 4.36 -9.63
CA SER A 76 -27.46 4.12 -9.42
C SER A 76 -27.84 2.64 -9.43
N ASP A 77 -27.36 1.86 -10.40
CA ASP A 77 -27.86 0.51 -10.67
C ASP A 77 -27.30 -0.50 -9.65
N GLU A 78 -26.05 -0.31 -9.22
CA GLU A 78 -25.46 -1.09 -8.12
C GLU A 78 -26.04 -0.70 -6.75
N LEU A 79 -26.34 0.57 -6.53
CA LEU A 79 -26.95 1.02 -5.28
C LEU A 79 -28.39 0.53 -5.17
N GLU A 80 -29.17 0.56 -6.26
CA GLU A 80 -30.53 0.03 -6.29
C GLU A 80 -30.57 -1.49 -6.12
N SER A 81 -29.66 -2.23 -6.77
CA SER A 81 -29.49 -3.67 -6.56
C SER A 81 -29.14 -3.99 -5.10
N SER A 82 -28.24 -3.22 -4.49
CA SER A 82 -27.81 -3.44 -3.11
C SER A 82 -28.90 -3.08 -2.09
N ILE A 83 -29.64 -1.99 -2.33
CA ILE A 83 -30.79 -1.59 -1.51
C ILE A 83 -31.90 -2.65 -1.63
N ALA A 84 -32.22 -3.12 -2.83
CA ALA A 84 -33.25 -4.14 -3.04
C ALA A 84 -32.90 -5.46 -2.32
N ASP A 85 -31.63 -5.87 -2.36
CA ASP A 85 -31.17 -7.09 -1.69
C ASP A 85 -31.15 -6.95 -0.16
N GLN A 86 -30.94 -5.74 0.37
CA GLN A 86 -31.08 -5.46 1.81
C GLN A 86 -32.55 -5.39 2.26
N VAL A 87 -33.44 -4.79 1.46
CA VAL A 87 -34.88 -4.71 1.76
C VAL A 87 -35.49 -6.12 1.81
N ASN A 88 -35.18 -6.97 0.83
CA ASN A 88 -35.68 -8.36 0.82
C ASN A 88 -35.21 -9.18 2.03
N LYS A 89 -33.99 -8.94 2.53
CA LYS A 89 -33.50 -9.61 3.75
C LYS A 89 -34.20 -9.13 5.02
N MET A 90 -34.79 -7.94 4.99
CA MET A 90 -35.47 -7.32 6.13
C MET A 90 -36.96 -7.67 6.18
N GLU A 91 -37.58 -7.96 5.04
CA GLU A 91 -38.96 -8.49 4.95
C GLU A 91 -39.07 -10.00 5.23
N ALA A 92 -37.94 -10.72 5.23
CA ALA A 92 -37.87 -12.17 5.47
C ALA A 92 -37.71 -12.56 6.97
N VAL A 93 -37.92 -11.61 7.90
CA VAL A 93 -37.91 -11.80 9.37
C VAL A 93 -39.29 -11.51 9.92
#